data_AF-A0A291G8M9-F1
#
_entry.id   AF-A0A291G8M9-F1
#
_cell.length_a   1.000
_cell.length_b   1.000
_cell.length_c   1.000
_cell.angle_alpha   90.00
_cell.angle_beta   90.00
_cell.angle_gamma   90.00
#
_symmetry.space_group_name_H-M   'P 1'
#
loop_
_entity.id
_entity.type
_entity.pdbx_description
1 polymer ?
#
loop_
_entity_poly.entity_id
_entity_poly.type
_entity_poly.pdbx_seq_one_letter_code
_entity_poly.pdbx_strand_id
1 'polypeptide(L)' 'MDDLNAMLEPGQMVRHPSQSDWGLGQVQSNINGKITVMFQHAGKIVIDSRRVALLPVFD' A
#
# COMPACT_ATOMS: atom_id res chain seq x y z
N MET A 1 1.70 18.51 -1.19
CA MET A 1 1.94 17.46 -0.18
C MET A 1 2.24 16.21 -0.96
N ASP A 2 3.47 15.73 -0.86
CA ASP A 2 4.00 14.68 -1.72
C ASP A 2 3.27 13.36 -1.48
N ASP A 3 2.99 12.64 -2.56
CA ASP A 3 2.47 11.28 -2.51
C ASP A 3 3.64 10.33 -2.22
N LEU A 4 3.69 9.81 -0.99
CA LEU A 4 4.79 8.96 -0.51
C LEU A 4 4.85 7.62 -1.23
N ASN A 5 3.77 7.25 -1.94
CA ASN A 5 3.61 6.00 -2.64
C ASN A 5 3.54 6.22 -4.16
N ALA A 6 3.90 7.39 -4.69
CA ALA A 6 3.70 7.74 -6.11
C ALA A 6 4.33 6.75 -7.11
N MET A 7 5.37 6.01 -6.69
CA MET A 7 6.05 5.00 -7.50
C MET A 7 5.39 3.62 -7.46
N LEU A 8 4.33 3.44 -6.64
CA LEU A 8 3.63 2.17 -6.52
C LEU A 8 2.55 2.01 -7.60
N GLU A 9 2.60 0.91 -8.31
CA GLU A 9 1.70 0.54 -9.40
C GLU A 9 0.83 -0.68 -9.02
N PRO A 10 -0.37 -0.83 -9.63
CA PRO A 10 -1.19 -2.02 -9.47
C PRO A 10 -0.39 -3.31 -9.75
N GLY A 11 -0.55 -4.30 -8.87
CA GLY A 11 0.15 -5.58 -8.94
C GLY A 11 1.38 -5.67 -8.04
N GLN A 12 2.00 -4.56 -7.66
CA GLN A 12 3.17 -4.57 -6.78
C GLN A 12 2.83 -5.03 -5.35
N MET A 13 3.79 -5.72 -4.74
CA MET A 13 3.67 -6.24 -3.38
C MET A 13 4.24 -5.26 -2.35
N VAL A 14 3.53 -5.09 -1.24
CA VAL A 14 3.84 -4.10 -0.20
C VAL A 14 3.57 -4.64 1.20
N ARG A 15 4.18 -3.99 2.20
CA ARG A 15 3.82 -4.16 3.62
C ARG A 15 3.45 -2.82 4.26
N HIS A 16 2.53 -2.87 5.21
CA HIS A 16 2.20 -1.71 6.03
C HIS A 16 3.26 -1.52 7.12
N PRO A 17 3.85 -0.31 7.30
CA PRO A 17 4.98 -0.11 8.21
C PRO A 17 4.63 -0.33 9.69
N SER A 18 3.37 -0.06 10.09
CA SER A 18 2.91 -0.17 11.49
C SER A 18 1.86 -1.26 11.74
N GLN A 19 1.50 -2.04 10.71
CA GLN A 19 0.45 -3.07 10.80
C GLN A 19 1.00 -4.38 10.20
N SER A 20 2.00 -4.94 10.86
CA SER A 20 2.69 -6.15 10.40
C SER A 20 1.77 -7.38 10.36
N ASP A 21 0.74 -7.40 11.20
CA ASP A 21 -0.26 -8.45 11.33
C ASP A 21 -1.19 -8.57 10.11
N TRP A 22 -1.34 -7.49 9.32
CA TRP A 22 -2.14 -7.47 8.10
C TRP A 22 -1.56 -8.38 7.00
N GLY A 23 -0.28 -8.76 7.13
CA GLY A 23 0.42 -9.62 6.19
C GLY A 23 0.91 -8.87 4.95
N LEU A 24 1.17 -9.62 3.89
CA LEU A 24 1.57 -9.05 2.61
C LEU A 24 0.35 -8.42 1.92
N GLY A 25 0.56 -7.27 1.29
CA GLY A 25 -0.46 -6.55 0.54
C GLY A 25 -0.13 -6.48 -0.94
N GLN A 26 -1.14 -6.55 -1.80
CA GLN A 26 -1.02 -6.26 -3.23
C GLN A 26 -1.73 -4.95 -3.56
N VAL A 27 -1.02 -4.04 -4.22
CA VAL A 27 -1.60 -2.78 -4.72
C VAL A 27 -2.64 -3.09 -5.79
N GLN A 28 -3.86 -2.61 -5.61
CA GLN A 28 -4.95 -2.72 -6.60
C GLN A 28 -5.14 -1.42 -7.39
N SER A 29 -4.89 -0.27 -6.76
CA SER A 29 -4.92 1.04 -7.41
C SER A 29 -4.10 2.06 -6.63
N ASN A 30 -3.54 3.05 -7.31
CA ASN A 30 -2.85 4.18 -6.70
C ASN A 30 -3.19 5.45 -7.49
N ILE A 31 -4.18 6.21 -7.02
CA ILE A 31 -4.71 7.37 -7.74
C ILE A 31 -5.06 8.49 -6.76
N ASN A 32 -4.77 9.74 -7.14
CA ASN A 32 -5.15 10.94 -6.38
C ASN A 32 -4.72 10.90 -4.89
N GLY A 33 -3.52 10.36 -4.59
CA GLY A 33 -3.02 10.25 -3.21
C GLY A 33 -3.77 9.21 -2.35
N LYS A 34 -4.54 8.33 -2.98
CA LYS A 34 -5.19 7.17 -2.34
C LYS A 34 -4.68 5.90 -2.99
N ILE A 35 -4.11 5.03 -2.17
CA ILE A 35 -3.67 3.70 -2.58
C ILE A 35 -4.59 2.65 -1.99
N THR A 36 -5.15 1.79 -2.84
CA THR A 36 -5.97 0.65 -2.43
C THR A 36 -5.10 -0.60 -2.45
N VAL A 37 -5.05 -1.31 -1.33
CA VAL A 37 -4.22 -2.51 -1.16
C VAL A 37 -5.11 -3.64 -0.64
N MET A 38 -4.97 -4.83 -1.25
CA MET A 38 -5.55 -6.07 -0.72
C MET A 38 -4.51 -6.75 0.16
N PHE A 39 -4.70 -6.69 1.48
CA PHE A 39 -3.87 -7.36 2.46
C PHE A 39 -4.38 -8.76 2.76
N GLN A 40 -3.46 -9.71 2.97
CA GLN A 40 -3.78 -11.12 3.23
C GLN A 40 -4.71 -11.34 4.43
N HIS A 41 -4.52 -10.60 5.52
CA HIS A 41 -5.27 -10.83 6.78
C HIS A 41 -6.24 -9.70 7.13
N ALA A 42 -6.08 -8.51 6.54
CA ALA A 42 -6.95 -7.36 6.78
C ALA A 42 -7.93 -7.07 5.62
N GLY A 43 -7.82 -7.80 4.52
CA GLY A 43 -8.64 -7.59 3.33
C GLY A 43 -8.30 -6.29 2.60
N LYS A 44 -9.29 -5.69 1.92
CA LYS A 44 -9.10 -4.48 1.12
C LYS A 44 -9.10 -3.23 2.00
N ILE A 45 -7.99 -2.50 2.00
CA ILE A 45 -7.82 -1.24 2.73
C ILE A 45 -7.44 -0.13 1.75
N VAL A 46 -8.05 1.05 1.95
CA VAL A 46 -7.68 2.29 1.25
C VAL A 46 -6.84 3.12 2.21
N ILE A 47 -5.65 3.50 1.76
CA ILE A 47 -4.67 4.24 2.56
C ILE A 47 -4.48 5.63 1.94
N ASP A 48 -4.34 6.65 2.80
CA ASP A 48 -3.93 7.99 2.39
C ASP A 48 -2.42 8.02 2.18
N SER A 49 -1.99 8.08 0.91
CA SER A 49 -0.57 8.02 0.54
C SER A 49 0.25 9.21 1.01
N ARG A 50 -0.40 10.28 1.49
CA ARG A 50 0.28 11.46 2.04
C ARG A 50 0.70 11.26 3.50
N ARG A 51 0.20 10.21 4.15
CA ARG A 51 0.38 9.96 5.59
C ARG A 51 1.15 8.68 5.88
N VAL A 52 1.08 7.71 4.98
CA VAL A 52 1.70 6.39 5.16
C VAL A 52 2.54 6.04 3.93
N ALA A 53 3.83 5.84 4.13
CA ALA A 53 4.72 5.25 3.13
C ALA A 53 4.69 3.73 3.26
N LEU A 54 4.18 3.04 2.25
CA LEU A 54 4.19 1.58 2.20
C LEU A 54 5.59 1.07 1.83
N LEU A 55 5.94 -0.10 2.36
CA LEU A 55 7.24 -0.71 2.10
C LEU A 55 7.12 -1.66 0.90
N PRO A 56 7.70 -1.36 -0.27
CA PRO A 56 7.70 -2.28 -1.39
C PRO A 56 8.49 -3.55 -1.06
N VAL A 57 8.00 -4.69 -1.53
CA VAL A 57 8.67 -5.98 -1.41
C VAL A 57 9.11 -6.40 -2.80
N PHE A 58 10.41 -6.58 -2.97
CA PHE A 58 11.03 -7.10 -4.18
C PHE A 58 11.51 -8.51 -3.87
N ASP A 59 10.96 -9.50 -4.57
CA ASP A 59 11.49 -10.87 -4.64
C ASP A 59 12.33 -10.99 -5.91
#